data_AF-A0A954PW45-F1
#
_entry.id   AF-A0A954PW45-F1
#
_cell.length_a   1.000
_cell.length_b   1.000
_cell.length_c   1.000
_cell.angle_alpha   90.00
_cell.angle_beta   90.00
_cell.angle_gamma   90.00
#
_symmetry.space_group_name_H-M   'P 1'
#
loop_
_entity.id
_entity.type
_entity.pdbx_description
1 polymer ?
#
loop_
_entity_poly.entity_id
_entity_poly.type
_entity_poly.pdbx_seq_one_letter_code
_entity_poly.pdbx_strand_id
1 'polypeptide(L)'
;MDDSELQRTPNPFSAFAATRAESRRHLAASAKWLLIAIGLFCVLTISQVYLHRAKLSGIVNGFSQQSSTEKVRQLEQLHASDMDGIDGLVSALCDEKTDVSAMAAEMLADLNRQWTTMPADRAAERRTVFANALERVASQLDDRTDSRWVQIQSLAHHAAQNLIDSSCRIDDPAYQSLMKVIAADESRPSDTLSDVSTSGNPLPID
;
A
#
# COMPACT_ATOMS: atom_id res chain seq x y z
N MET A 1 -51.38 -13.59 59.07
CA MET A 1 -51.74 -12.47 58.18
C MET A 1 -50.44 -12.01 57.58
N ASP A 2 -50.23 -12.27 56.30
CA ASP A 2 -48.95 -12.03 55.63
C ASP A 2 -48.87 -10.57 55.17
N ASP A 3 -47.88 -9.84 55.67
CA ASP A 3 -47.62 -8.42 55.35
C ASP A 3 -47.21 -8.18 53.88
N SER A 4 -47.12 -9.24 53.07
CA SER A 4 -46.75 -9.20 51.66
C SER A 4 -47.90 -8.81 50.71
N GLU A 5 -49.16 -8.85 51.16
CA GLU A 5 -50.30 -8.39 50.34
C GLU A 5 -50.49 -6.87 50.34
N LEU A 6 -50.08 -6.18 51.41
CA LEU A 6 -50.24 -4.72 51.53
C LEU A 6 -49.30 -3.91 50.63
N GLN A 7 -48.20 -4.50 50.15
CA GLN A 7 -47.27 -3.83 49.23
C GLN A 7 -47.67 -3.93 47.75
N ARG A 8 -48.76 -4.63 47.42
CA ARG A 8 -49.19 -4.86 46.03
C ARG A 8 -50.21 -3.84 45.49
N THR A 9 -50.67 -2.89 46.30
CA THR A 9 -51.53 -1.81 45.83
C THR A 9 -50.69 -0.58 45.45
N PRO A 10 -50.48 -0.30 44.15
CA PRO A 10 -49.72 0.88 43.73
C PRO A 10 -50.45 2.15 44.16
N ASN A 11 -49.73 3.06 44.83
CA ASN A 11 -50.28 4.32 45.32
C ASN A 11 -50.83 5.17 44.13
N PRO A 12 -52.16 5.43 44.07
CA PRO A 12 -52.79 6.11 42.94
C PRO A 12 -52.44 7.60 42.84
N PHE A 13 -51.84 8.19 43.88
CA PHE A 13 -51.44 9.60 43.89
C PHE A 13 -49.99 9.84 43.46
N SER A 14 -49.22 8.77 43.24
CA SER A 14 -47.83 8.87 42.79
C SER A 14 -47.76 8.84 41.26
N ALA A 15 -48.07 9.96 40.62
CA ALA A 15 -47.89 10.15 39.16
C ALA A 15 -46.45 9.86 38.67
N PHE A 16 -45.47 9.88 39.59
CA PHE A 16 -44.05 9.65 39.32
C PHE A 16 -43.60 8.18 39.42
N ALA A 17 -44.43 7.28 40.00
CA ALA A 17 -44.06 5.87 40.13
C ALA A 17 -44.33 5.08 38.83
N ALA A 18 -45.44 5.38 38.15
CA ALA A 18 -45.76 4.78 36.86
C ALA A 18 -44.76 5.21 35.76
N THR A 19 -44.41 6.50 35.73
CA THR A 19 -43.49 7.07 34.73
C THR A 19 -42.05 6.56 34.86
N ARG A 20 -41.55 6.24 36.07
CA ARG A 20 -40.21 5.63 36.24
C ARG A 20 -40.13 4.19 35.72
N ALA A 21 -41.17 3.39 35.92
CA ALA A 21 -41.21 2.00 35.42
C ALA A 21 -41.33 1.95 33.89
N GLU A 22 -42.11 2.86 33.32
CA GLU A 22 -42.30 3.00 31.88
C GLU A 22 -41.04 3.57 31.19
N SER A 23 -40.43 4.62 31.76
CA SER A 23 -39.14 5.19 31.31
C SER A 23 -38.02 4.15 31.25
N ARG A 24 -37.87 3.30 32.29
CA ARG A 24 -36.85 2.24 32.31
C ARG A 24 -37.08 1.19 31.21
N ARG A 25 -38.34 0.90 30.87
CA ARG A 25 -38.69 -0.02 29.78
C ARG A 25 -38.38 0.60 28.41
N HIS A 26 -38.68 1.89 28.22
CA HIS A 26 -38.33 2.60 26.99
C HIS A 26 -36.82 2.74 26.79
N LEU A 27 -36.06 3.04 27.85
CA LEU A 27 -34.60 3.09 27.80
C LEU A 27 -33.96 1.72 27.52
N ALA A 28 -34.49 0.65 28.11
CA ALA A 28 -34.02 -0.70 27.82
C ALA A 28 -34.34 -1.12 26.39
N ALA A 29 -35.50 -0.71 25.85
CA ALA A 29 -35.87 -0.97 24.46
C ALA A 29 -34.98 -0.17 23.49
N SER A 30 -34.75 1.13 23.73
CA SER A 30 -33.88 1.96 22.89
C SER A 30 -32.43 1.50 22.92
N ALA A 31 -31.93 1.06 24.09
CA ALA A 31 -30.57 0.51 24.21
C ALA A 31 -30.39 -0.77 23.37
N LYS A 32 -31.39 -1.64 23.32
CA LYS A 32 -31.36 -2.84 22.44
C LYS A 32 -31.29 -2.45 20.98
N TRP A 33 -32.12 -1.50 20.53
CA TRP A 33 -32.08 -1.02 19.15
C TRP A 33 -30.76 -0.33 18.80
N LEU A 34 -30.18 0.42 19.75
CA LEU A 34 -28.87 1.04 19.58
C LEU A 34 -27.76 0.00 19.40
N LEU A 35 -27.75 -1.07 20.20
CA LEU A 35 -26.78 -2.16 20.06
C LEU A 35 -26.92 -2.87 18.72
N ILE A 36 -28.16 -3.11 18.26
CA ILE A 36 -28.41 -3.69 16.94
C ILE A 36 -27.88 -2.76 15.84
N ALA A 37 -28.15 -1.46 15.95
CA ALA A 37 -27.67 -0.48 14.97
C ALA A 37 -26.14 -0.40 14.92
N ILE A 38 -25.47 -0.42 16.08
CA ILE A 38 -24.00 -0.48 16.16
C ILE A 38 -23.48 -1.77 15.51
N GLY A 39 -24.08 -2.91 15.79
CA GLY A 39 -23.70 -4.19 15.17
C GLY A 39 -23.83 -4.15 13.65
N LEU A 40 -24.95 -3.64 13.13
CA LEU A 40 -25.17 -3.45 11.70
C LEU A 40 -24.15 -2.51 11.06
N PHE A 41 -23.82 -1.41 11.74
CA PHE A 41 -22.81 -0.46 11.28
C PHE A 41 -21.42 -1.11 11.22
N CYS A 42 -21.02 -1.85 12.26
CA CYS A 42 -19.77 -2.60 12.26
C CYS A 42 -19.71 -3.60 11.10
N VAL A 43 -20.76 -4.39 10.88
CA VAL A 43 -20.81 -5.34 9.76
C VAL A 43 -20.68 -4.63 8.41
N LEU A 44 -21.42 -3.54 8.20
CA LEU A 44 -21.35 -2.73 6.98
C LEU A 44 -19.95 -2.18 6.73
N THR A 45 -19.32 -1.58 7.75
CA THR A 45 -17.95 -1.06 7.63
C THR A 45 -16.94 -2.15 7.30
N ILE A 46 -17.02 -3.31 7.95
CA ILE A 46 -16.14 -4.46 7.66
C ILE A 46 -16.37 -4.95 6.22
N SER A 47 -17.62 -5.08 5.77
CA SER A 47 -17.94 -5.51 4.41
C SER A 47 -17.42 -4.54 3.35
N GLN A 48 -17.50 -3.22 3.58
CA GLN A 48 -16.97 -2.23 2.65
C GLN A 48 -15.46 -2.31 2.52
N VAL A 49 -14.73 -2.42 3.64
CA VAL A 49 -13.27 -2.60 3.63
C VAL A 49 -12.90 -3.87 2.88
N TYR A 50 -13.65 -4.96 3.08
CA TYR A 50 -13.39 -6.24 2.41
C TYR A 50 -13.66 -6.16 0.90
N LEU A 51 -14.73 -5.48 0.48
CA LEU A 51 -15.05 -5.27 -0.94
C LEU A 51 -14.00 -4.42 -1.65
N HIS A 52 -13.48 -3.38 -1.00
CA HIS A 52 -12.39 -2.57 -1.56
C HIS A 52 -11.13 -3.41 -1.77
N ARG A 53 -10.73 -4.21 -0.77
CA ARG A 53 -9.59 -5.12 -0.88
C ARG A 53 -9.79 -6.20 -1.95
N ALA A 54 -11.00 -6.77 -2.03
CA ALA A 54 -11.33 -7.77 -3.04
C ALA A 54 -11.23 -7.21 -4.46
N LYS A 55 -11.75 -5.98 -4.70
CA LYS A 55 -11.62 -5.31 -5.99
C LYS A 55 -10.16 -5.07 -6.37
N LEU A 56 -9.33 -4.58 -5.44
CA LEU A 56 -7.90 -4.39 -5.66
C LEU A 56 -7.20 -5.71 -6.03
N SER A 57 -7.50 -6.80 -5.32
CA SER A 57 -6.95 -8.12 -5.65
C SER A 57 -7.39 -8.63 -7.02
N GLY A 58 -8.63 -8.32 -7.44
CA GLY A 58 -9.15 -8.67 -8.76
C GLY A 58 -8.50 -7.88 -9.89
N ILE A 59 -8.20 -6.61 -9.66
CA ILE A 59 -7.46 -5.73 -10.59
C ILE A 59 -6.04 -6.27 -10.77
N VAL A 60 -5.35 -6.60 -9.69
CA VAL A 60 -3.97 -7.13 -9.73
C VAL A 60 -3.91 -8.50 -10.44
N ASN A 61 -4.86 -9.41 -10.16
CA ASN A 61 -4.87 -10.74 -10.80
C ASN A 61 -5.33 -10.71 -12.27
N GLY A 62 -6.17 -9.75 -12.65
CA GLY A 62 -6.68 -9.61 -14.03
C GLY A 62 -5.75 -8.80 -14.94
N PHE A 63 -4.69 -8.22 -14.39
CA PHE A 63 -3.86 -7.24 -15.10
C PHE A 63 -3.19 -7.86 -16.35
N SER A 64 -2.65 -9.08 -16.25
CA SER A 64 -1.91 -9.73 -17.35
C SER A 64 -2.72 -9.98 -18.62
N GLN A 65 -4.05 -10.17 -18.52
CA GLN A 65 -4.92 -10.51 -19.65
C GLN A 65 -5.53 -9.29 -20.35
N GLN A 66 -5.29 -8.07 -19.85
CA GLN A 66 -5.96 -6.87 -20.34
C GLN A 66 -5.18 -6.13 -21.42
N SER A 67 -5.93 -5.38 -22.25
CA SER A 67 -5.35 -4.49 -23.26
C SER A 67 -4.50 -3.40 -22.59
N SER A 68 -3.53 -2.84 -23.32
CA SER A 68 -2.66 -1.77 -22.80
C SER A 68 -3.47 -0.57 -22.29
N THR A 69 -4.55 -0.21 -23.00
CA THR A 69 -5.41 0.91 -22.64
C THR A 69 -6.15 0.70 -21.32
N GLU A 70 -6.65 -0.52 -21.06
CA GLU A 70 -7.34 -0.82 -19.79
C GLU A 70 -6.37 -0.89 -18.62
N LYS A 71 -5.15 -1.41 -18.84
CA LYS A 71 -4.07 -1.37 -17.86
C LYS A 71 -3.76 0.07 -17.42
N VAL A 72 -3.59 1.00 -18.36
CA VAL A 72 -3.33 2.42 -18.06
C VAL A 72 -4.47 3.04 -17.25
N ARG A 73 -5.73 2.77 -17.62
CA ARG A 73 -6.90 3.26 -16.86
C ARG A 73 -6.95 2.72 -15.43
N GLN A 74 -6.51 1.48 -15.23
CA GLN A 74 -6.40 0.90 -13.88
C GLN A 74 -5.23 1.49 -13.09
N LEU A 75 -4.10 1.82 -13.73
CA LEU A 75 -3.02 2.55 -13.08
C LEU A 75 -3.48 3.92 -12.56
N GLU A 76 -4.29 4.65 -13.33
CA GLU A 76 -4.88 5.91 -12.87
C GLU A 76 -5.77 5.73 -11.63
N GLN A 77 -6.57 4.64 -11.59
CA GLN A 77 -7.40 4.32 -10.42
C GLN A 77 -6.55 3.91 -9.20
N LEU A 78 -5.47 3.18 -9.42
CA LEU A 78 -4.52 2.82 -8.36
C LEU A 78 -3.80 4.07 -7.85
N HIS A 79 -3.38 4.96 -8.73
CA HIS A 79 -2.77 6.25 -8.36
C HIS A 79 -3.72 7.09 -7.51
N ALA A 80 -5.03 7.12 -7.83
CA ALA A 80 -6.04 7.77 -7.02
C ALA A 80 -6.28 7.09 -5.65
N SER A 81 -5.89 5.81 -5.50
CA SER A 81 -6.04 5.03 -4.26
C SER A 81 -4.85 5.19 -3.29
N ASP A 82 -3.87 6.02 -3.65
CA ASP A 82 -2.75 6.42 -2.80
C ASP A 82 -1.98 5.21 -2.22
N MET A 83 -2.01 4.97 -0.90
CA MET A 83 -1.23 3.91 -0.25
C MET A 83 -1.60 2.50 -0.71
N ASP A 84 -2.89 2.22 -0.91
CA ASP A 84 -3.37 0.90 -1.36
C ASP A 84 -3.00 0.63 -2.83
N GLY A 85 -2.69 1.69 -3.59
CA GLY A 85 -2.31 1.61 -5.00
C GLY A 85 -0.82 1.34 -5.22
N ILE A 86 0.04 1.60 -4.22
CA ILE A 86 1.50 1.51 -4.35
C ILE A 86 1.93 0.12 -4.82
N ASP A 87 1.44 -0.95 -4.17
CA ASP A 87 1.81 -2.33 -4.53
C ASP A 87 1.41 -2.67 -5.99
N GLY A 88 0.25 -2.18 -6.44
CA GLY A 88 -0.22 -2.38 -7.81
C GLY A 88 0.61 -1.61 -8.85
N LEU A 89 0.92 -0.34 -8.56
CA LEU A 89 1.77 0.49 -9.41
C LEU A 89 3.20 -0.06 -9.50
N VAL A 90 3.77 -0.49 -8.37
CA VAL A 90 5.11 -1.08 -8.34
C VAL A 90 5.14 -2.41 -9.09
N SER A 91 4.08 -3.23 -8.99
CA SER A 91 3.96 -4.46 -9.80
C SER A 91 3.88 -4.16 -11.31
N ALA A 92 3.26 -3.04 -11.69
CA ALA A 92 3.15 -2.64 -13.09
C ALA A 92 4.47 -2.14 -13.71
N LEU A 93 5.49 -1.81 -12.91
CA LEU A 93 6.86 -1.58 -13.42
C LEU A 93 7.42 -2.81 -14.14
N CYS A 94 6.96 -4.00 -13.77
CA CYS A 94 7.37 -5.27 -14.37
C CYS A 94 6.53 -5.67 -15.56
N ASP A 95 5.56 -4.86 -16.00
CA ASP A 95 4.77 -5.20 -17.17
C ASP A 95 5.65 -5.33 -18.41
N GLU A 96 5.35 -6.31 -19.28
CA GLU A 96 6.07 -6.50 -20.54
C GLU A 96 5.88 -5.32 -21.50
N LYS A 97 4.78 -4.57 -21.34
CA LYS A 97 4.48 -3.41 -22.17
C LYS A 97 5.20 -2.18 -21.62
N THR A 98 6.15 -1.68 -22.39
CA THR A 98 6.95 -0.49 -22.06
C THR A 98 6.13 0.74 -21.70
N ASP A 99 4.99 0.95 -22.37
CA ASP A 99 4.12 2.10 -22.11
C ASP A 99 3.49 2.02 -20.70
N VAL A 100 3.18 0.81 -20.24
CA VAL A 100 2.55 0.57 -18.93
C VAL A 100 3.57 0.74 -17.82
N SER A 101 4.79 0.18 -18.00
CA SER A 101 5.87 0.33 -17.02
C SER A 101 6.37 1.78 -16.92
N ALA A 102 6.51 2.49 -18.05
CA ALA A 102 6.88 3.90 -18.06
C ALA A 102 5.83 4.77 -17.35
N MET A 103 4.53 4.55 -17.62
CA MET A 103 3.45 5.27 -16.95
C MET A 103 3.43 4.98 -15.44
N ALA A 104 3.61 3.71 -15.04
CA ALA A 104 3.70 3.34 -13.63
C ALA A 104 4.89 4.02 -12.93
N ALA A 105 6.05 4.11 -13.60
CA ALA A 105 7.21 4.81 -13.07
C ALA A 105 6.97 6.30 -12.85
N GLU A 106 6.31 6.96 -13.80
CA GLU A 106 5.94 8.38 -13.69
C GLU A 106 4.98 8.61 -12.51
N MET A 107 3.93 7.79 -12.40
CA MET A 107 2.96 7.87 -11.29
C MET A 107 3.62 7.64 -9.93
N LEU A 108 4.56 6.69 -9.82
CA LEU A 108 5.29 6.44 -8.58
C LEU A 108 6.24 7.61 -8.22
N ALA A 109 6.89 8.21 -9.22
CA ALA A 109 7.72 9.39 -9.00
C ALA A 109 6.89 10.58 -8.49
N ASP A 110 5.69 10.78 -9.04
CA ASP A 110 4.77 11.82 -8.60
C ASP A 110 4.21 11.58 -7.20
N LEU A 111 3.85 10.34 -6.84
CA LEU A 111 3.47 10.00 -5.47
C LEU A 111 4.61 10.29 -4.48
N ASN A 112 5.84 9.92 -4.83
CA ASN A 112 7.01 10.20 -3.98
C ASN A 112 7.23 11.70 -3.77
N ARG A 113 7.02 12.53 -4.82
CA ARG A 113 7.05 13.99 -4.70
C ARG A 113 5.95 14.50 -3.77
N GLN A 114 4.73 13.99 -3.88
CA GLN A 114 3.62 14.44 -3.03
C GLN A 114 3.91 14.20 -1.54
N TRP A 115 4.56 13.09 -1.18
CA TRP A 115 4.89 12.77 0.21
C TRP A 115 5.84 13.77 0.87
N THR A 116 6.61 14.55 0.11
CA THR A 116 7.49 15.58 0.66
C THR A 116 6.72 16.73 1.33
N THR A 117 5.46 16.94 0.94
CA THR A 117 4.59 17.99 1.50
C THR A 117 3.69 17.47 2.63
N MET A 118 3.78 16.18 2.95
CA MET A 118 2.95 15.53 3.97
C MET A 118 3.60 15.57 5.36
N PRO A 119 2.81 15.40 6.44
CA PRO A 119 3.35 15.18 7.77
C PRO A 119 4.31 13.98 7.81
N ALA A 120 5.43 14.14 8.53
CA ALA A 120 6.53 13.18 8.56
C ALA A 120 6.09 11.74 8.89
N ASP A 121 5.20 11.56 9.88
CA ASP A 121 4.73 10.23 10.28
C ASP A 121 4.01 9.48 9.15
N ARG A 122 3.16 10.19 8.40
CA ARG A 122 2.43 9.61 7.25
C ARG A 122 3.34 9.38 6.05
N ALA A 123 4.31 10.27 5.85
CA ALA A 123 5.30 10.10 4.79
C ALA A 123 6.20 8.88 5.06
N ALA A 124 6.62 8.67 6.30
CA ALA A 124 7.45 7.54 6.70
C ALA A 124 6.75 6.19 6.46
N GLU A 125 5.47 6.07 6.84
CA GLU A 125 4.67 4.87 6.58
C GLU A 125 4.62 4.53 5.08
N ARG A 126 4.28 5.51 4.24
CA ARG A 126 4.17 5.32 2.78
C ARG A 126 5.50 4.97 2.14
N ARG A 127 6.57 5.64 2.54
CA ARG A 127 7.94 5.36 2.06
C ARG A 127 8.37 3.94 2.42
N THR A 128 7.99 3.46 3.60
CA THR A 128 8.28 2.07 4.01
C THR A 128 7.53 1.06 3.14
N VAL A 129 6.24 1.29 2.89
CA VAL A 129 5.45 0.45 1.97
C VAL A 129 6.06 0.44 0.57
N PHE A 130 6.40 1.61 0.05
CA PHE A 130 7.03 1.78 -1.26
C PHE A 130 8.39 1.08 -1.36
N ALA A 131 9.26 1.26 -0.37
CA ALA A 131 10.57 0.60 -0.34
C ALA A 131 10.45 -0.93 -0.33
N ASN A 132 9.54 -1.47 0.49
CA ASN A 132 9.28 -2.91 0.56
C ASN A 132 8.69 -3.46 -0.75
N ALA A 133 7.81 -2.69 -1.39
CA ALA A 133 7.23 -3.05 -2.68
C ALA A 133 8.31 -3.09 -3.78
N LEU A 134 9.18 -2.09 -3.82
CA LEU A 134 10.31 -2.05 -4.76
C LEU A 134 11.29 -3.19 -4.51
N GLU A 135 11.66 -3.49 -3.26
CA GLU A 135 12.54 -4.61 -2.92
C GLU A 135 11.96 -5.94 -3.41
N ARG A 136 10.65 -6.16 -3.19
CA ARG A 136 9.94 -7.36 -3.65
C ARG A 136 9.97 -7.48 -5.16
N VAL A 137 9.68 -6.40 -5.88
CA VAL A 137 9.63 -6.40 -7.34
C VAL A 137 11.01 -6.51 -7.96
N ALA A 138 12.02 -5.85 -7.37
CA ALA A 138 13.42 -6.01 -7.76
C ALA A 138 13.86 -7.48 -7.67
N SER A 139 13.45 -8.21 -6.62
CA SER A 139 13.78 -9.63 -6.49
C SER A 139 13.14 -10.55 -7.54
N GLN A 140 12.17 -10.06 -8.32
CA GLN A 140 11.50 -10.82 -9.38
C GLN A 140 12.14 -10.62 -10.76
N LEU A 141 12.97 -9.58 -10.93
CA LEU A 141 13.70 -9.35 -12.17
C LEU A 141 15.06 -10.04 -12.11
N ASP A 142 15.20 -11.13 -12.85
CA ASP A 142 16.48 -11.83 -13.00
C ASP A 142 17.44 -11.10 -13.96
N ASP A 143 16.90 -10.42 -14.98
CA ASP A 143 17.70 -9.72 -15.98
C ASP A 143 17.93 -8.26 -15.60
N ARG A 144 19.14 -7.98 -15.13
CA ARG A 144 19.59 -6.63 -14.75
C ARG A 144 19.89 -5.72 -15.94
N THR A 145 19.96 -6.27 -17.16
CA THR A 145 20.11 -5.47 -18.39
C THR A 145 18.77 -4.97 -18.92
N ASP A 146 17.66 -5.40 -18.33
CA ASP A 146 16.34 -4.95 -18.70
C ASP A 146 16.14 -3.47 -18.40
N SER A 147 15.56 -2.75 -19.35
CA SER A 147 15.09 -1.38 -19.19
C SER A 147 14.24 -1.15 -17.93
N ARG A 148 13.45 -2.16 -17.53
CA ARG A 148 12.62 -2.15 -16.31
C ARG A 148 13.47 -2.11 -15.04
N TRP A 149 14.60 -2.82 -15.01
CA TRP A 149 15.55 -2.79 -13.89
C TRP A 149 16.14 -1.40 -13.71
N VAL A 150 16.54 -0.75 -14.80
CA VAL A 150 17.06 0.63 -14.78
C VAL A 150 16.03 1.62 -14.22
N GLN A 151 14.75 1.46 -14.57
CA GLN A 151 13.67 2.28 -14.03
C GLN A 151 13.48 2.07 -12.52
N ILE A 152 13.45 0.82 -12.06
CA ILE A 152 13.36 0.45 -10.65
C ILE A 152 14.53 1.05 -9.85
N GLN A 153 15.75 0.93 -10.37
CA GLN A 153 16.96 1.44 -9.72
C GLN A 153 16.97 2.97 -9.67
N SER A 154 16.53 3.64 -10.73
CA SER A 154 16.39 5.09 -10.78
C SER A 154 15.35 5.58 -9.75
N LEU A 155 14.20 4.91 -9.65
CA LEU A 155 13.18 5.21 -8.64
C LEU A 155 13.72 5.00 -7.22
N ALA A 156 14.45 3.91 -7.00
CA ALA A 156 15.06 3.61 -5.71
C ALA A 156 16.08 4.68 -5.29
N HIS A 157 16.93 5.15 -6.21
CA HIS A 157 17.87 6.25 -5.97
C HIS A 157 17.15 7.54 -5.60
N HIS A 158 16.15 7.96 -6.39
CA HIS A 158 15.40 9.18 -6.10
C HIS A 158 14.68 9.11 -4.74
N ALA A 159 14.12 7.95 -4.40
CA ALA A 159 13.48 7.76 -3.10
C ALA A 159 14.48 7.76 -1.93
N ALA A 160 15.65 7.13 -2.11
CA ALA A 160 16.72 7.15 -1.11
C ALA A 160 17.26 8.57 -0.90
N GLN A 161 17.43 9.33 -1.98
CA GLN A 161 17.86 10.73 -1.89
C GLN A 161 16.82 11.60 -1.16
N ASN A 162 15.53 11.45 -1.48
CA ASN A 162 14.47 12.15 -0.75
C ASN A 162 14.42 11.80 0.75
N LEU A 163 14.75 10.56 1.12
CA LEU A 163 14.88 10.17 2.53
C LEU A 163 16.04 10.90 3.22
N ILE A 164 17.20 10.96 2.57
CA ILE A 164 18.37 11.69 3.07
C ILE A 164 18.04 13.18 3.25
N ASP A 165 17.41 13.80 2.24
CA ASP A 165 17.04 15.23 2.25
C ASP A 165 16.02 15.55 3.34
N SER A 166 15.14 14.60 3.68
CA SER A 166 14.19 14.73 4.78
C SER A 166 14.77 14.38 6.16
N SER A 167 16.10 14.24 6.27
CA SER A 167 16.82 13.93 7.51
C SER A 167 16.39 12.61 8.16
N CYS A 168 15.94 11.62 7.37
CA CYS A 168 15.73 10.28 7.89
C CYS A 168 17.05 9.69 8.40
N ARG A 169 16.96 8.89 9.46
CA ARG A 169 18.12 8.19 10.01
C ARG A 169 18.60 7.14 9.01
N ILE A 170 19.91 6.94 8.93
CA ILE A 170 20.53 5.88 8.11
C ILE A 170 20.03 4.47 8.54
N ASP A 171 19.62 4.34 9.81
CA ASP A 171 19.04 3.11 10.37
C ASP A 171 17.57 2.88 9.97
N ASP A 172 16.96 3.75 9.17
CA ASP A 172 15.56 3.64 8.75
C ASP A 172 15.36 2.38 7.88
N PRO A 173 14.41 1.49 8.22
CA PRO A 173 14.16 0.28 7.44
C PRO A 173 13.84 0.57 5.97
N ALA A 174 13.15 1.68 5.67
CA ALA A 174 12.85 2.07 4.29
C ALA A 174 14.13 2.41 3.51
N TYR A 175 15.07 3.11 4.15
CA TYR A 175 16.37 3.42 3.55
C TYR A 175 17.18 2.15 3.29
N GLN A 176 17.22 1.22 4.24
CA GLN A 176 17.92 -0.06 4.08
C GLN A 176 17.36 -0.89 2.93
N SER A 177 16.03 -1.00 2.82
CA SER A 177 15.38 -1.71 1.71
C SER A 177 15.70 -1.09 0.35
N LEU A 178 15.69 0.24 0.24
CA LEU A 178 16.09 0.92 -1.00
C LEU A 178 17.57 0.71 -1.32
N MET A 179 18.45 0.79 -0.32
CA MET A 179 19.88 0.56 -0.50
C MET A 179 20.18 -0.87 -0.96
N LYS A 180 19.40 -1.88 -0.54
CA LYS A 180 19.55 -3.25 -1.08
C LYS A 180 19.23 -3.31 -2.57
N VAL A 181 18.18 -2.61 -3.02
CA VAL A 181 17.82 -2.55 -4.44
C VAL A 181 18.91 -1.86 -5.25
N ILE A 182 19.48 -0.78 -4.71
CA ILE A 182 20.58 -0.03 -5.34
C ILE A 182 21.87 -0.86 -5.39
N ALA A 183 22.27 -1.43 -4.25
CA ALA A 183 23.53 -2.18 -4.09
C ALA A 183 23.52 -3.53 -4.80
N ALA A 184 22.34 -4.04 -5.17
CA ALA A 184 22.24 -5.23 -5.99
C ALA A 184 23.09 -5.10 -7.27
N ASP A 185 23.22 -3.91 -7.85
CA ASP A 185 23.99 -3.65 -9.08
C ASP A 185 25.52 -3.68 -8.89
N GLU A 186 26.04 -3.16 -7.76
CA GLU A 186 27.49 -3.06 -7.48
C GLU A 186 28.18 -4.42 -7.29
N SER A 187 27.43 -5.50 -7.11
CA SER A 187 27.97 -6.84 -6.89
C SER A 187 28.48 -7.52 -8.16
N ARG A 188 28.49 -6.84 -9.31
CA ARG A 188 29.03 -7.39 -10.56
C ARG A 188 30.57 -7.35 -10.50
N PRO A 189 31.28 -8.48 -10.41
CA PRO A 189 32.71 -8.47 -10.69
C PRO A 189 32.88 -7.91 -12.11
N SER A 190 33.71 -6.88 -12.27
CA SER A 190 34.11 -6.35 -13.56
C SER A 190 34.90 -7.42 -14.33
N ASP A 191 34.20 -8.40 -14.91
CA ASP A 191 34.75 -9.34 -15.89
C ASP A 191 34.85 -8.62 -17.25
N THR A 192 35.67 -7.58 -17.30
CA THR A 192 36.17 -7.00 -18.54
C THR A 192 37.49 -6.29 -18.24
N LEU A 193 38.61 -7.02 -18.38
CA LEU A 193 39.88 -6.56 -18.98
C LEU A 193 40.96 -7.64 -18.82
N SER A 194 40.81 -8.77 -19.51
CA SER A 194 41.92 -9.71 -19.77
C SER A 194 41.60 -10.57 -20.98
N ASP A 195 41.47 -9.97 -22.18
CA ASP A 195 41.94 -10.60 -23.43
C ASP A 195 41.90 -9.64 -24.63
N VAL A 196 42.74 -8.60 -24.60
CA VAL A 196 43.16 -7.88 -25.83
C VAL A 196 44.69 -7.87 -25.83
N SER A 197 45.26 -9.02 -26.09
CA SER A 197 46.64 -9.22 -26.55
C SER A 197 46.61 -10.57 -27.25
N THR A 198 46.48 -10.65 -28.57
CA THR A 198 47.67 -10.63 -29.45
C THR A 198 47.19 -10.49 -30.90
N SER A 199 47.22 -9.27 -31.43
CA SER A 199 47.27 -9.04 -32.88
C SER A 199 48.72 -9.27 -33.32
N GLY A 200 49.05 -10.51 -33.64
CA GLY A 200 50.32 -10.91 -34.24
C GLY A 200 50.12 -11.18 -35.72
N ASN A 201 50.09 -10.13 -36.54
CA ASN A 201 50.09 -10.24 -38.00
C ASN A 201 51.55 -10.20 -38.48
N PRO A 202 52.18 -11.31 -38.92
CA PRO A 202 53.53 -11.25 -39.46
C PRO A 202 53.51 -10.65 -40.87
N LEU A 203 54.34 -9.63 -41.08
CA LEU A 203 54.63 -9.02 -42.38
C LEU A 203 55.24 -10.05 -43.35
N PRO A 204 54.91 -10.00 -44.65
CA PRO A 204 55.63 -10.75 -45.67
C PRO A 204 56.99 -10.11 -45.91
N ILE A 205 58.06 -10.92 -45.87
CA ILE A 205 59.39 -10.56 -46.34
C ILE A 205 59.50 -11.08 -47.77
N ASP A 206 59.83 -10.19 -48.70
CA ASP A 206 60.18 -10.47 -50.10
C ASP A 206 61.41 -11.39 -50.23
#